data_AF-A0A367RVJ2-F1
#
_entry.id   AF-A0A367RVJ2-F1
#
_cell.length_a   1.000
_cell.length_b   1.000
_cell.length_c   1.000
_cell.angle_alpha   90.00
_cell.angle_beta   90.00
_cell.angle_gamma   90.00
#
_symmetry.space_group_name_H-M   'P 1'
#
loop_
_entity.id
_entity.type
_entity.pdbx_description
1 polymer ?
#
loop_
_entity_poly.entity_id
_entity_poly.type
_entity_poly.pdbx_seq_one_letter_code
_entity_poly.pdbx_strand_id
1 'polypeptide(L)'
;MVYGRQRAYLGTGWAYPLHLSVQGGIQLSREDQKVKESIWIILRTGVGERVYRPTFGSRLSELAFAPLNSDTLLRIRLYVLEALEVWEPRITIDEVVTDPDPVRGRVDIIINYRLKDGPDIYSFVYPYYLVSAGEES
;
A
#
# COMPACT_ATOMS: atom_id res chain seq x y z
N MET A 1 -2.98 -26.91 19.30
CA MET A 1 -1.88 -26.28 18.55
C MET A 1 -2.41 -24.94 18.01
N VAL A 2 -1.97 -23.82 18.58
CA VAL A 2 -2.61 -22.50 18.48
C VAL A 2 -1.80 -21.62 17.52
N TYR A 3 -2.12 -21.64 16.22
CA TYR A 3 -1.49 -20.75 15.22
C TYR A 3 -2.38 -19.57 14.80
N GLY A 4 -3.66 -19.52 15.21
CA GLY A 4 -4.64 -18.57 14.67
C GLY A 4 -4.67 -17.17 15.31
N ARG A 5 -3.93 -16.93 16.39
CA ARG A 5 -3.98 -15.63 17.10
C ARG A 5 -2.90 -14.64 16.64
N GLN A 6 -1.89 -15.12 15.92
CA GLN A 6 -0.68 -14.34 15.64
C GLN A 6 -0.86 -13.36 14.48
N ARG A 7 -1.89 -13.51 13.63
CA ARG A 7 -2.11 -12.72 12.40
C ARG A 7 -3.42 -11.93 12.33
N ALA A 8 -4.20 -11.93 13.42
CA ALA A 8 -5.49 -11.25 13.47
C ALA A 8 -5.42 -9.74 13.16
N TYR A 9 -4.27 -9.09 13.40
CA TYR A 9 -4.02 -7.67 13.12
C TYR A 9 -4.02 -7.33 11.61
N LEU A 10 -3.83 -8.31 10.73
CA LEU A 10 -3.89 -8.11 9.29
C LEU A 10 -5.33 -7.88 8.79
N GLY A 11 -6.32 -8.26 9.58
CA GLY A 11 -7.74 -8.02 9.34
C GLY A 11 -8.41 -9.03 8.41
N THR A 12 -9.72 -8.84 8.24
CA THR A 12 -10.59 -9.60 7.33
C THR A 12 -11.52 -8.62 6.65
N GLY A 13 -11.80 -8.82 5.36
CA GLY A 13 -12.71 -7.96 4.61
C GLY A 13 -13.03 -8.53 3.24
N TRP A 14 -13.75 -7.77 2.43
CA TRP A 14 -14.23 -8.22 1.11
C TRP A 14 -13.08 -8.51 0.17
N ALA A 15 -13.06 -9.68 -0.46
CA ALA A 15 -12.00 -10.08 -1.37
C ALA A 15 -11.90 -9.11 -2.55
N TYR A 16 -10.68 -8.95 -3.08
CA TYR A 16 -10.41 -8.19 -4.30
C TYR A 16 -9.64 -9.07 -5.31
N PRO A 17 -10.08 -9.14 -6.58
CA PRO A 17 -11.34 -8.61 -7.09
C PRO A 17 -12.57 -9.24 -6.39
N LEU A 18 -13.73 -8.58 -6.49
CA LEU A 18 -14.94 -9.03 -5.80
C LEU A 18 -15.41 -10.37 -6.38
N HIS A 19 -15.55 -11.36 -5.50
CA HIS A 19 -16.06 -12.68 -5.83
C HIS A 19 -17.22 -13.05 -4.92
N LEU A 20 -18.13 -13.89 -5.45
CA LEU A 20 -19.16 -14.54 -4.66
C LEU A 20 -18.62 -15.85 -4.09
N SER A 21 -18.95 -16.14 -2.85
CA SER A 21 -18.68 -17.43 -2.22
C SER A 21 -19.59 -18.50 -2.83
N VAL A 22 -19.18 -19.77 -2.70
CA VAL A 22 -19.99 -20.92 -3.10
C VAL A 22 -21.35 -21.01 -2.39
N GLN A 23 -21.53 -20.27 -1.29
CA GLN A 23 -22.77 -20.17 -0.52
C GLN A 23 -23.64 -18.96 -0.92
N GLY A 24 -23.24 -18.21 -1.96
CA GLY A 24 -23.96 -17.04 -2.46
C GLY A 24 -23.71 -15.74 -1.70
N GLY A 25 -22.76 -15.72 -0.76
CA GLY A 25 -22.34 -14.50 -0.04
C GLY A 25 -21.17 -13.79 -0.71
N ILE A 26 -20.76 -12.63 -0.20
CA ILE A 26 -19.52 -11.97 -0.65
C ILE A 26 -18.32 -12.74 -0.09
N GLN A 27 -17.37 -13.08 -0.95
CA GLN A 27 -16.14 -13.74 -0.51
C GLN A 27 -15.31 -12.78 0.34
N LEU A 28 -14.87 -13.27 1.50
CA LEU A 28 -13.95 -12.55 2.37
C LEU A 28 -12.54 -13.11 2.19
N SER A 29 -11.55 -12.23 2.11
CA SER A 29 -10.15 -12.60 2.24
C SER A 29 -9.63 -12.20 3.62
N ARG A 30 -8.58 -12.90 4.06
CA ARG A 30 -8.01 -12.79 5.39
C ARG A 30 -6.50 -12.65 5.31
N GLU A 31 -5.92 -12.09 6.35
CA GLU A 31 -4.49 -12.15 6.64
C GLU A 31 -3.56 -11.70 5.50
N ASP A 32 -2.69 -12.58 5.01
CA ASP A 32 -1.67 -12.32 3.98
C ASP A 32 -2.29 -12.00 2.62
N GLN A 33 -3.35 -12.73 2.25
CA GLN A 33 -4.10 -12.47 1.02
C GLN A 33 -4.69 -11.05 1.03
N LYS A 34 -5.12 -10.58 2.21
CA LYS A 34 -5.64 -9.21 2.37
C LYS A 34 -4.60 -8.13 2.11
N VAL A 35 -3.35 -8.37 2.49
CA VAL A 35 -2.24 -7.45 2.20
C VAL A 35 -1.94 -7.43 0.71
N LYS A 36 -1.91 -8.59 0.06
CA LYS A 36 -1.69 -8.70 -1.39
C LYS A 36 -2.75 -7.94 -2.19
N GLU A 37 -4.00 -8.06 -1.80
CA GLU A 37 -5.12 -7.33 -2.41
C GLU A 37 -5.01 -5.82 -2.20
N SER A 38 -4.59 -5.39 -1.02
CA SER A 38 -4.36 -3.98 -0.70
C SER A 38 -3.26 -3.38 -1.57
N ILE A 39 -2.12 -4.07 -1.72
CA ILE A 39 -1.03 -3.69 -2.64
C ILE A 39 -1.58 -3.50 -4.07
N TRP A 40 -2.38 -4.46 -4.55
CA TRP A 40 -3.04 -4.36 -5.86
C TRP A 40 -3.90 -3.12 -6.00
N ILE A 41 -4.71 -2.82 -4.99
CA ILE A 41 -5.59 -1.64 -4.98
C ILE A 41 -4.76 -0.35 -4.98
N ILE A 42 -3.73 -0.26 -4.16
CA ILE A 42 -2.86 0.92 -4.05
C ILE A 42 -2.18 1.21 -5.39
N LEU A 43 -1.53 0.21 -5.98
CA LEU A 43 -0.74 0.39 -7.20
C LEU A 43 -1.60 0.64 -8.44
N ARG A 44 -2.82 0.09 -8.49
CA ARG A 44 -3.75 0.29 -9.62
C ARG A 44 -4.55 1.59 -9.52
N THR A 45 -4.63 2.20 -8.35
CA THR A 45 -5.33 3.49 -8.17
C THR A 45 -4.36 4.62 -8.42
N GLY A 46 -4.67 5.49 -9.38
CA GLY A 46 -3.92 6.74 -9.61
C GLY A 46 -4.16 7.75 -8.49
N VAL A 47 -3.12 8.51 -8.12
CA VAL A 47 -3.27 9.66 -7.22
C VAL A 47 -4.33 10.62 -7.78
N GLY A 48 -5.28 11.04 -6.95
CA GLY A 48 -6.41 11.90 -7.33
C GLY A 48 -7.67 11.15 -7.74
N GLU A 49 -7.64 9.84 -7.99
CA GLU A 49 -8.82 9.09 -8.44
C GLU A 49 -9.90 8.92 -7.36
N ARG A 50 -9.50 8.90 -6.08
CA ARG A 50 -10.44 8.73 -4.97
C ARG A 50 -10.98 10.08 -4.48
N VAL A 51 -12.28 10.29 -4.70
CA VAL A 51 -13.03 11.52 -4.36
C VAL A 51 -12.71 12.08 -2.97
N TYR A 52 -12.76 11.25 -1.92
CA TYR A 52 -12.52 11.69 -0.53
C TYR A 52 -11.10 11.36 -0.02
N ARG A 53 -10.21 10.86 -0.89
CA ARG A 53 -8.82 10.53 -0.57
C ARG A 53 -7.91 10.84 -1.75
N PRO A 54 -7.74 12.12 -2.12
CA PRO A 54 -7.00 12.50 -3.32
C PRO A 54 -5.52 12.11 -3.27
N THR A 55 -4.94 11.93 -2.09
CA THR A 55 -3.54 11.48 -1.94
C THR A 55 -3.36 9.97 -2.06
N PHE A 56 -4.45 9.18 -2.03
CA PHE A 56 -4.38 7.73 -2.08
C PHE A 56 -4.03 7.22 -3.47
N GLY A 57 -3.13 6.24 -3.53
CA GLY A 57 -2.80 5.51 -4.75
C GLY A 57 -1.31 5.51 -5.03
N SER A 58 -0.96 5.30 -6.29
CA SER A 58 0.41 5.40 -6.80
C SER A 58 0.48 6.33 -8.01
N ARG A 59 1.68 6.83 -8.27
CA ARG A 59 1.99 7.68 -9.43
C ARG A 59 2.31 6.87 -10.69
N LEU A 60 2.11 5.55 -10.67
CA LEU A 60 2.42 4.68 -11.81
C LEU A 60 1.64 5.06 -13.07
N SER A 61 0.42 5.58 -12.93
CA SER A 61 -0.38 6.06 -14.05
C SER A 61 0.27 7.23 -14.81
N GLU A 62 1.13 8.03 -14.16
CA GLU A 62 1.87 9.11 -14.80
C GLU A 62 2.93 8.60 -15.79
N LEU A 63 3.37 7.35 -15.64
CA LEU A 63 4.35 6.70 -16.52
C LEU A 63 3.69 5.93 -17.65
N ALA A 64 2.37 6.00 -17.79
CA ALA A 64 1.68 5.39 -18.93
C ALA A 64 2.25 5.95 -20.23
N PHE A 65 2.66 5.05 -21.13
CA PHE A 65 3.29 5.38 -22.42
C PHE A 65 4.67 6.06 -22.34
N ALA A 66 5.29 6.12 -21.16
CA ALA A 66 6.68 6.56 -21.03
C ALA A 66 7.63 5.62 -21.81
N PRO A 67 8.78 6.13 -22.31
CA PRO A 67 9.74 5.31 -23.02
C PRO A 67 10.34 4.22 -22.14
N LEU A 68 10.49 3.00 -22.67
CA LEU A 68 11.12 1.90 -21.95
C LEU A 68 12.64 2.10 -21.87
N ASN A 69 13.08 2.84 -20.85
CA ASN A 69 14.49 3.14 -20.58
C ASN A 69 14.80 3.07 -19.08
N SER A 70 16.08 3.13 -18.73
CA SER A 70 16.54 2.99 -17.34
C SER A 70 15.95 4.04 -16.39
N ASP A 71 15.71 5.26 -16.87
CA ASP A 71 15.10 6.34 -16.07
C ASP A 71 13.65 6.00 -15.72
N THR A 72 12.87 5.52 -16.69
CA THR A 72 11.48 5.09 -16.47
C THR A 72 11.43 3.88 -15.54
N LEU A 73 12.34 2.91 -15.71
CA LEU A 73 12.44 1.75 -14.81
C LEU A 73 12.78 2.16 -13.37
N LEU A 74 13.63 3.16 -13.18
CA LEU A 74 13.96 3.71 -11.86
C LEU A 74 12.74 4.42 -11.23
N ARG A 75 12.02 5.24 -12.02
CA ARG A 75 10.80 5.92 -11.55
C ARG A 75 9.71 4.93 -11.13
N ILE A 76 9.53 3.84 -11.88
CA ILE A 76 8.59 2.77 -11.49
C ILE A 76 8.95 2.23 -10.10
N ARG A 77 10.23 1.91 -9.85
CA ARG A 77 10.67 1.41 -8.53
C ARG A 77 10.39 2.42 -7.42
N LEU A 78 10.75 3.69 -7.64
CA LEU A 78 10.53 4.77 -6.68
C LEU A 78 9.04 4.95 -6.37
N TYR A 79 8.18 5.03 -7.39
CA TYR A 79 6.74 5.25 -7.19
C TYR A 79 6.05 4.07 -6.49
N VAL A 80 6.51 2.83 -6.73
CA VAL A 80 6.04 1.65 -6.01
C VAL A 80 6.46 1.72 -4.54
N LEU A 81 7.73 2.03 -4.26
CA LEU A 81 8.26 2.16 -2.91
C LEU A 81 7.48 3.24 -2.13
N GLU A 82 7.39 4.46 -2.67
CA GLU A 82 6.67 5.58 -2.06
C GLU A 82 5.20 5.24 -1.76
N ALA A 83 4.50 4.67 -2.72
CA ALA A 83 3.08 4.34 -2.56
C ALA A 83 2.86 3.28 -1.47
N LEU A 84 3.69 2.23 -1.45
CA LEU A 84 3.54 1.14 -0.48
C LEU A 84 4.04 1.52 0.92
N GLU A 85 5.08 2.34 1.02
CA GLU A 85 5.56 2.86 2.32
C GLU A 85 4.51 3.74 2.99
N VAL A 86 3.79 4.56 2.21
CA VAL A 86 2.73 5.45 2.73
C VAL A 86 1.44 4.69 3.04
N TRP A 87 1.00 3.80 2.13
CA TRP A 87 -0.35 3.24 2.17
C TRP A 87 -0.46 1.81 2.69
N GLU A 88 0.63 1.06 2.81
CA GLU A 88 0.64 -0.32 3.30
C GLU A 88 1.59 -0.51 4.49
N PRO A 89 1.23 -0.02 5.69
CA PRO A 89 2.12 -0.07 6.86
C PRO A 89 2.37 -1.48 7.38
N ARG A 90 1.61 -2.49 6.95
CA ARG A 90 1.72 -3.88 7.43
C ARG A 90 2.89 -4.64 6.79
N ILE A 91 3.60 -4.05 5.82
CA ILE A 91 4.73 -4.69 5.15
C ILE A 91 6.03 -3.91 5.35
N THR A 92 7.14 -4.65 5.34
CA THR A 92 8.48 -4.12 5.13
C THR A 92 8.93 -4.58 3.75
N ILE A 93 9.27 -3.63 2.88
CA ILE A 93 9.73 -3.93 1.52
C ILE A 93 11.22 -4.28 1.59
N ASP A 94 11.59 -5.44 1.10
CA ASP A 94 12.98 -5.87 1.00
C ASP A 94 13.58 -5.40 -0.33
N GLU A 95 12.82 -5.52 -1.43
CA GLU A 95 13.28 -5.14 -2.77
C GLU A 95 12.12 -4.87 -3.73
N VAL A 96 12.31 -3.91 -4.64
CA VAL A 96 11.46 -3.72 -5.82
C VAL A 96 12.32 -3.82 -7.07
N VAL A 97 12.08 -4.86 -7.86
CA VAL A 97 12.76 -5.12 -9.14
C VAL A 97 11.82 -4.80 -10.28
N THR A 98 12.37 -4.19 -11.33
CA THR A 98 11.69 -4.02 -12.61
C THR A 98 12.35 -4.90 -13.65
N ASP A 99 11.54 -5.78 -14.25
CA ASP A 99 11.93 -6.69 -15.31
C ASP A 99 11.26 -6.25 -16.63
N PRO A 100 11.97 -5.50 -17.49
CA PRO A 100 11.42 -5.02 -18.74
C PRO A 100 11.32 -6.14 -19.78
N ASP A 101 10.21 -6.17 -20.51
CA ASP A 101 9.96 -6.98 -21.70
C ASP A 101 9.84 -6.05 -22.91
N PRO A 102 10.96 -5.75 -23.61
CA PRO A 102 10.96 -4.80 -24.73
C PRO A 102 10.14 -5.28 -25.93
N VAL A 103 9.98 -6.60 -26.10
CA VAL A 103 9.22 -7.18 -27.21
C VAL A 103 7.73 -6.90 -27.04
N ARG A 104 7.23 -6.97 -25.80
CA ARG A 104 5.81 -6.77 -25.48
C ARG A 104 5.49 -5.36 -24.97
N GLY A 105 6.50 -4.50 -24.79
CA GLY A 105 6.34 -3.17 -24.22
C GLY A 105 5.78 -3.19 -22.80
N ARG A 106 6.14 -4.21 -22.01
CA ARG A 106 5.67 -4.43 -20.63
C ARG A 106 6.84 -4.29 -19.67
N VAL A 107 6.56 -3.89 -18.43
CA VAL A 107 7.50 -4.01 -17.31
C VAL A 107 6.82 -4.83 -16.23
N ASP A 108 7.41 -5.96 -15.87
CA ASP A 108 6.97 -6.78 -14.76
C ASP A 108 7.61 -6.22 -13.48
N ILE A 109 6.77 -5.84 -12.50
CA ILE A 109 7.20 -5.25 -11.22
C ILE A 109 7.17 -6.36 -10.17
N ILE A 110 8.35 -6.72 -9.68
CA ILE A 110 8.54 -7.79 -8.69
C ILE A 110 8.78 -7.10 -7.34
N ILE A 111 7.91 -7.38 -6.37
CA ILE A 111 7.95 -6.75 -5.04
C ILE A 111 8.22 -7.85 -4.01
N ASN A 112 9.42 -7.86 -3.46
CA ASN A 112 9.82 -8.74 -2.37
C ASN A 112 9.55 -8.00 -1.05
N TYR A 113 8.71 -8.57 -0.20
CA TYR A 113 8.33 -7.96 1.07
C TYR A 113 8.10 -9.00 2.16
N ARG A 114 8.22 -8.56 3.41
CA ARG A 114 7.85 -9.32 4.60
C ARG A 114 6.69 -8.64 5.31
N LEU A 115 5.82 -9.44 5.92
CA LEU A 115 4.79 -8.93 6.82
C LEU A 115 5.45 -8.50 8.13
N LYS A 116 5.09 -7.33 8.65
CA LYS A 116 5.55 -6.90 9.98
C LYS A 116 4.90 -7.74 11.05
N ASP A 117 5.65 -8.19 12.05
CA ASP A 117 5.14 -8.96 13.18
C ASP A 117 4.43 -8.04 14.19
N GLY A 118 3.16 -7.74 13.94
CA GLY A 118 2.29 -6.93 14.79
C GLY A 118 2.00 -5.52 14.25
N PRO A 119 0.95 -4.84 14.75
CA PRO A 119 0.66 -3.47 14.36
C PRO A 119 1.72 -2.53 14.93
N ASP A 120 2.33 -1.69 14.08
CA ASP A 120 3.18 -0.59 14.53
C ASP A 120 2.34 0.39 15.37
N ILE A 121 2.49 0.34 16.70
CA ILE A 121 1.85 1.32 17.60
C ILE A 121 2.78 2.51 17.72
N TYR A 122 2.57 3.54 16.89
CA TYR A 122 3.21 4.84 17.08
C TYR A 122 2.29 5.77 17.89
N SER A 123 2.80 6.37 18.95
CA SER A 123 2.18 7.49 19.66
C SER A 123 3.19 8.62 19.75
N PHE A 124 2.82 9.79 19.21
CA PHE A 124 3.65 11.00 19.23
C PHE A 124 2.87 12.11 19.92
N VAL A 125 3.38 12.56 21.07
CA VAL A 125 2.82 13.70 21.82
C VAL A 125 3.72 14.90 21.55
N TYR A 126 3.21 15.85 20.77
CA TYR A 126 3.88 17.12 20.51
C TYR A 126 3.46 18.17 21.55
N PRO A 127 4.37 18.62 22.43
CA PRO A 127 4.05 19.71 23.36
C PRO A 127 3.96 21.03 22.60
N TYR A 128 2.79 21.68 22.66
CA TYR A 128 2.59 23.05 22.19
C TYR A 128 2.28 23.96 23.37
N TYR A 129 3.12 24.96 23.59
CA TYR A 129 3.00 25.89 24.71
C TYR A 129 2.16 27.10 24.28
N LEU A 130 1.10 27.39 25.03
CA LEU A 130 0.29 28.60 24.90
C LEU A 130 0.67 29.57 26.02
N VAL A 131 0.77 30.86 25.71
CA VAL A 131 0.88 31.91 26.73
C VAL A 131 -0.49 32.06 27.40
N SER A 132 -0.55 31.93 28.72
CA SER A 132 -1.77 32.18 29.48
C SER A 132 -2.09 33.67 29.48
N ALA A 133 -3.31 34.05 29.08
CA ALA A 133 -3.82 35.40 29.28
C ALA A 133 -4.06 35.61 30.78
N GLY A 134 -3.03 36.10 31.48
CA GLY A 134 -3.08 36.21 32.93
C GLY A 134 -1.94 37.01 33.54
N GLU A 135 -1.41 38.02 32.85
CA GLU A 135 -0.60 39.08 33.47
C GLU A 135 -0.88 40.40 32.74
N GLU A 136 -2.04 41.00 33.03
CA GLU A 136 -2.18 42.45 32.98
C GLU A 136 -2.48 42.90 34.42
N SER A 137 -1.45 43.41 35.10
CA SER A 137 -1.54 44.21 36.33
C SER A 137 -1.02 45.61 36.03
#